data_AF-A0A8C9BEN0-F1
#
_entry.id   AF-A0A8C9BEN0-F1
#
_cell.length_a   1.000
_cell.length_b   1.000
_cell.length_c   1.000
_cell.angle_alpha   90.00
_cell.angle_beta   90.00
_cell.angle_gamma   90.00
#
_symmetry.space_group_name_H-M   'P 1'
#
loop_
_entity.id
_entity.type
_entity.pdbx_description
1 polymer ?
#
loop_
_entity_poly.entity_id
_entity_poly.type
_entity_poly.pdbx_seq_one_letter_code
_entity_poly.pdbx_strand_id
1 'polypeptide(L)'
;MSSGNAKIGHHAPQFKATAVMPDGQFKDISLSDYKGKYVVFFFYPLDFTFVCPTEIIAFSDKAEEFKKLNCQVIGASVDSHFCHLAWINTPKKQGGLGPMNIPLISDPKHTIAQDYGVLKADEGISFRGLFIIDDKGILRQITINDLPVGRSVDETLRLVQAFQFTDKHGEVCPAGWKPGSDTIKPDVQKSKEYFSKQKLQLLWEESEILREELKLLQDQLSQHRELLLKQMTEGRQAQAHSWKISRGIPFLTCSPAAFSSRPRALYFKAPRCS
;
A
#
# COMPACT_ATOMS: atom_id res chain seq x y z
N MET A 1 -18.80 14.22 14.50
CA MET A 1 -17.82 14.28 15.60
C MET A 1 -18.56 14.80 16.82
N SER A 2 -18.34 14.22 18.00
CA SER A 2 -18.74 14.91 19.23
C SER A 2 -17.92 16.20 19.35
N SER A 3 -18.37 17.14 20.17
CA SER A 3 -17.74 18.45 20.39
C SER A 3 -16.39 18.34 21.14
N GLY A 4 -15.43 17.62 20.56
CA GLY A 4 -14.10 17.43 21.12
C GLY A 4 -13.20 18.65 20.96
N ASN A 5 -12.09 18.63 21.68
CA ASN A 5 -11.08 19.69 21.74
C ASN A 5 -9.97 19.52 20.69
N ALA A 6 -9.89 18.38 20.00
CA ALA A 6 -8.88 18.08 18.98
C ALA A 6 -9.05 18.95 17.72
N LYS A 7 -8.03 19.76 17.41
CA LYS A 7 -8.00 20.65 16.23
C LYS A 7 -6.66 20.54 15.51
N ILE A 8 -6.70 20.33 14.19
CA ILE A 8 -5.49 20.30 13.37
C ILE A 8 -4.76 21.66 13.46
N GLY A 9 -3.43 21.62 13.51
CA GLY A 9 -2.57 22.80 13.65
C GLY A 9 -2.50 23.39 15.06
N HIS A 10 -3.20 22.80 16.04
CA HIS A 10 -3.15 23.18 17.44
C HIS A 10 -2.50 22.07 18.27
N HIS A 11 -2.12 22.38 19.51
CA HIS A 11 -1.68 21.37 20.46
C HIS A 11 -2.77 20.30 20.64
N ALA A 12 -2.36 19.03 20.58
CA ALA A 12 -3.26 17.92 20.83
C ALA A 12 -3.74 17.93 22.31
N PRO A 13 -4.99 17.51 22.58
CA PRO A 13 -5.52 17.41 23.94
C PRO A 13 -4.59 16.56 24.81
N GLN A 14 -4.26 17.06 26.01
CA GLN A 14 -3.39 16.34 26.93
C GLN A 14 -4.13 15.19 27.59
N PHE A 15 -3.43 14.09 27.83
CA PHE A 15 -3.94 13.00 28.65
C PHE A 15 -2.87 12.54 29.65
N LYS A 16 -3.35 11.95 30.75
CA LYS A 16 -2.56 11.13 31.66
C LYS A 16 -3.44 9.96 32.08
N ALA A 17 -3.02 8.74 31.75
CA ALA A 17 -3.81 7.54 32.03
C ALA A 17 -2.94 6.31 32.21
N THR A 18 -3.49 5.31 32.89
CA THR A 18 -2.87 4.01 33.05
C THR A 18 -2.92 3.25 31.74
N ALA A 19 -1.77 2.72 31.33
CA ALA A 19 -1.63 1.86 30.17
C ALA A 19 -1.05 0.50 30.55
N VAL A 20 -1.36 -0.53 29.77
CA VAL A 20 -0.60 -1.77 29.77
C VAL A 20 0.56 -1.59 28.80
N MET A 21 1.78 -1.65 29.33
CA MET A 21 3.00 -1.48 28.57
C MET A 21 3.39 -2.78 27.83
N PRO A 22 4.28 -2.74 26.83
CA PRO A 22 4.73 -3.92 26.09
C PRO A 22 5.30 -5.06 26.95
N ASP A 23 5.84 -4.74 28.13
CA ASP A 23 6.34 -5.70 29.11
C ASP A 23 5.25 -6.28 30.03
N GLY A 24 3.98 -5.94 29.78
CA GLY A 24 2.82 -6.37 30.56
C GLY A 24 2.60 -5.59 31.85
N GLN A 25 3.44 -4.60 32.18
CA GLN A 25 3.29 -3.81 33.39
C GLN A 25 2.27 -2.70 33.23
N PHE A 26 1.57 -2.38 34.32
CA PHE A 26 0.74 -1.18 34.39
C PHE A 26 1.61 0.04 34.67
N LYS A 27 1.45 1.07 33.84
CA LYS A 27 2.18 2.33 34.00
C LYS A 27 1.30 3.50 33.61
N ASP A 28 1.36 4.57 34.40
CA ASP A 28 0.78 5.85 34.00
C ASP A 28 1.66 6.50 32.93
N ILE A 29 1.07 6.81 31.79
CA ILE A 29 1.70 7.56 30.70
C ILE A 29 0.91 8.82 30.40
N SER A 30 1.61 9.82 29.89
CA SER A 30 1.05 11.09 29.47
C SER A 30 1.50 11.44 28.05
N LEU A 31 0.73 12.26 27.35
CA LEU A 31 1.14 12.73 26.02
C LEU A 31 2.49 13.47 26.08
N SER A 32 2.75 14.21 27.17
CA SER A 32 4.00 14.93 27.40
C SER A 32 5.24 14.03 27.48
N ASP A 33 5.09 12.74 27.83
CA ASP A 33 6.23 11.79 27.89
C ASP A 33 6.82 11.51 26.50
N TYR A 34 6.08 11.85 25.44
CA TYR A 34 6.46 11.63 24.05
C TYR A 34 6.92 12.90 23.33
N LYS A 35 7.17 13.98 24.07
CA LYS A 35 7.73 15.22 23.50
C LYS A 35 9.04 14.94 22.75
N GLY A 36 9.19 15.53 21.56
CA GLY A 36 10.33 15.27 20.67
C GLY A 36 10.18 14.00 19.82
N LYS A 37 9.04 13.31 19.88
CA LYS A 37 8.69 12.18 19.03
C LYS A 37 7.36 12.43 18.34
N TYR A 38 7.19 11.88 17.15
CA TYR A 38 5.87 11.75 16.57
C TYR A 38 5.05 10.74 17.38
N VAL A 39 3.73 10.92 17.43
CA VAL A 39 2.80 9.99 18.09
C VAL A 39 1.65 9.68 17.14
N VAL A 40 1.47 8.40 16.84
CA VAL A 40 0.23 7.85 16.29
C VAL A 40 -0.60 7.40 17.47
N PHE A 41 -1.67 8.13 17.76
CA PHE A 41 -2.60 7.83 18.84
C PHE A 41 -3.93 7.37 18.24
N PHE A 42 -4.35 6.15 18.53
CA PHE A 42 -5.55 5.59 17.92
C PHE A 42 -6.47 4.96 18.96
N PHE A 43 -7.77 5.20 18.76
CA PHE A 43 -8.86 4.61 19.52
C PHE A 43 -9.43 3.41 18.80
N TYR A 44 -9.90 2.44 19.56
CA TYR A 44 -10.72 1.33 19.07
C TYR A 44 -11.93 1.12 20.00
N PRO A 45 -13.07 0.64 19.47
CA PRO A 45 -14.32 0.57 20.23
C PRO A 45 -14.25 -0.16 21.57
N LEU A 46 -13.89 -1.44 21.56
CA LEU A 46 -13.92 -2.34 22.71
C LEU A 46 -12.94 -3.50 22.56
N ASP A 47 -12.41 -3.97 23.69
CA ASP A 47 -11.70 -5.24 23.82
C ASP A 47 -12.61 -6.44 23.50
N PHE A 48 -12.01 -7.58 23.11
CA PHE A 48 -12.71 -8.84 22.80
C PHE A 48 -13.78 -8.75 21.69
N THR A 49 -13.62 -7.82 20.74
CA THR A 49 -14.47 -7.69 19.55
C THR A 49 -13.76 -8.13 18.27
N PHE A 50 -14.34 -7.86 17.10
CA PHE A 50 -13.95 -8.52 15.84
C PHE A 50 -12.84 -7.78 15.06
N VAL A 51 -13.05 -6.50 14.75
CA VAL A 51 -12.10 -5.71 13.91
C VAL A 51 -10.96 -5.14 14.76
N CYS A 52 -11.22 -4.79 16.02
CA CYS A 52 -10.24 -4.19 16.92
C CYS A 52 -8.93 -4.99 17.05
N PRO A 53 -8.93 -6.32 17.26
CA PRO A 53 -7.68 -7.06 17.40
C PRO A 53 -6.86 -7.04 16.11
N THR A 54 -7.49 -6.99 14.93
CA THR A 54 -6.74 -6.96 13.65
C THR A 54 -5.97 -5.66 13.49
N GLU A 55 -6.55 -4.52 13.88
CA GLU A 55 -5.89 -3.21 13.84
C GLU A 55 -4.74 -3.13 14.86
N ILE A 56 -5.01 -3.53 16.11
CA ILE A 56 -4.02 -3.47 17.20
C ILE A 56 -2.81 -4.36 16.88
N ILE A 57 -3.05 -5.59 16.41
CA ILE A 57 -2.00 -6.51 16.00
C ILE A 57 -1.20 -5.94 14.82
N ALA A 58 -1.86 -5.37 13.81
CA ALA A 58 -1.18 -4.81 12.65
C ALA A 58 -0.25 -3.63 13.02
N PHE A 59 -0.69 -2.75 13.93
CA PHE A 59 0.17 -1.69 14.46
C PHE A 59 1.30 -2.23 15.34
N SER A 60 1.02 -3.22 16.18
CA SER A 60 2.02 -3.87 17.03
C SER A 60 3.12 -4.57 16.21
N ASP A 61 2.74 -5.29 15.15
CA ASP A 61 3.68 -6.01 14.29
C ASP A 61 4.57 -5.03 13.49
N LYS A 62 4.04 -3.85 13.11
CA LYS A 62 4.79 -2.78 12.43
C LYS A 62 5.38 -1.72 13.37
N ALA A 63 5.32 -1.90 14.69
CA ALA A 63 5.76 -0.90 15.66
C ALA A 63 7.22 -0.47 15.47
N GLU A 64 8.09 -1.39 15.05
CA GLU A 64 9.51 -1.11 14.80
C GLU A 64 9.72 -0.19 13.59
N GLU A 65 8.84 -0.20 12.59
CA GLU A 65 8.89 0.72 11.45
C GLU A 65 8.61 2.16 11.90
N PHE A 66 7.60 2.36 12.76
CA PHE A 66 7.32 3.66 13.37
C PHE A 66 8.47 4.11 14.28
N LYS A 67 9.04 3.21 15.07
CA LYS A 67 10.17 3.52 15.96
C LYS A 67 11.40 4.03 15.20
N LYS A 68 11.71 3.44 14.04
CA LYS A 68 12.80 3.91 13.15
C LYS A 68 12.59 5.33 12.65
N LEU A 69 11.34 5.77 12.57
CA LEU A 69 10.95 7.14 12.22
C LEU A 69 10.86 8.07 13.44
N ASN A 70 11.36 7.66 14.63
CA ASN A 70 11.16 8.40 15.88
C ASN A 70 9.67 8.69 16.16
N CYS A 71 8.81 7.70 15.86
CA CYS A 71 7.37 7.76 16.07
C CYS A 71 6.93 6.67 17.06
N GLN A 72 6.15 7.04 18.06
CA GLN A 72 5.49 6.12 18.97
C GLN A 72 4.07 5.80 18.46
N VAL A 73 3.64 4.56 18.60
CA VAL A 73 2.25 4.16 18.39
C VAL A 73 1.60 3.83 19.74
N ILE A 74 0.39 4.32 19.99
CA ILE A 74 -0.36 4.15 21.25
C ILE A 74 -1.81 3.82 20.91
N GLY A 75 -2.32 2.70 21.42
CA GLY A 75 -3.73 2.33 21.33
C GLY A 75 -4.51 2.79 22.57
N ALA A 76 -5.81 3.02 22.44
CA ALA A 76 -6.71 3.31 23.56
C ALA A 76 -8.12 2.78 23.32
N SER A 77 -8.80 2.40 24.41
CA SER A 77 -10.25 2.24 24.44
C SER A 77 -10.80 2.63 25.81
N VAL A 78 -12.12 2.51 25.97
CA VAL A 78 -12.81 2.76 27.23
C VAL A 78 -12.65 1.61 28.24
N ASP A 79 -12.03 0.49 27.84
CA ASP A 79 -11.88 -0.68 28.70
C ASP A 79 -10.89 -0.43 29.84
N SER A 80 -10.97 -1.25 30.88
CA SER A 80 -10.02 -1.21 32.01
C SER A 80 -8.65 -1.78 31.61
N HIS A 81 -7.57 -1.30 32.23
CA HIS A 81 -6.22 -1.87 32.06
C HIS A 81 -6.14 -3.36 32.44
N PHE A 82 -7.02 -3.85 33.34
CA PHE A 82 -7.17 -5.28 33.61
C PHE A 82 -7.74 -6.05 32.42
N CYS A 83 -8.73 -5.48 31.72
CA CYS A 83 -9.30 -6.05 30.50
C CYS A 83 -8.23 -6.17 29.40
N HIS A 84 -7.45 -5.10 29.19
CA HIS A 84 -6.34 -5.09 28.25
C HIS A 84 -5.33 -6.20 28.54
N LEU A 85 -4.89 -6.35 29.79
CA LEU A 85 -3.94 -7.39 30.17
C LEU A 85 -4.51 -8.80 29.96
N ALA A 86 -5.78 -9.02 30.30
CA ALA A 86 -6.45 -10.29 30.02
C ALA A 86 -6.50 -10.58 28.51
N TRP A 87 -6.74 -9.56 27.68
CA TRP A 87 -6.81 -9.70 26.23
C TRP A 87 -5.44 -9.94 25.58
N ILE A 88 -4.39 -9.29 26.10
CA ILE A 88 -2.98 -9.55 25.75
C ILE A 88 -2.60 -11.00 26.07
N ASN A 89 -3.02 -11.51 27.24
CA ASN A 89 -2.76 -12.88 27.65
C ASN A 89 -3.59 -13.93 26.87
N THR A 90 -4.60 -13.49 26.12
CA THR A 90 -5.41 -14.39 25.28
C THR A 90 -4.68 -14.67 23.95
N PRO A 91 -4.56 -15.93 23.51
CA PRO A 91 -3.89 -16.26 22.25
C PRO A 91 -4.61 -15.67 21.02
N LYS A 92 -3.84 -15.21 20.01
CA LYS A 92 -4.38 -14.69 18.73
C LYS A 92 -5.40 -15.62 18.06
N LYS A 93 -5.20 -16.95 18.14
CA LYS A 93 -6.11 -17.96 17.58
C LYS A 93 -7.50 -17.97 18.23
N GLN A 94 -7.63 -17.43 19.44
CA GLN A 94 -8.90 -17.33 20.19
C GLN A 94 -9.48 -15.91 20.14
N GLY A 95 -8.99 -15.04 19.24
CA GLY A 95 -9.41 -13.64 19.16
C GLY A 95 -8.72 -12.72 20.17
N GLY A 96 -7.65 -13.19 20.83
CA GLY A 96 -6.81 -12.37 21.68
C GLY A 96 -5.74 -11.57 20.92
N LEU A 97 -4.95 -10.79 21.66
CA LEU A 97 -3.87 -10.00 21.06
C LEU A 97 -2.53 -10.73 21.04
N GLY A 98 -2.22 -11.52 22.08
CA GLY A 98 -0.88 -12.04 22.32
C GLY A 98 0.11 -10.93 22.73
N PRO A 99 1.43 -11.20 22.71
CA PRO A 99 2.45 -10.21 23.06
C PRO A 99 2.37 -8.96 22.19
N MET A 100 2.36 -7.78 22.81
CA MET A 100 2.21 -6.48 22.16
C MET A 100 3.49 -5.65 22.23
N ASN A 101 3.75 -4.87 21.17
CA ASN A 101 4.90 -3.95 21.08
C ASN A 101 4.51 -2.48 21.29
N ILE A 102 3.23 -2.22 21.57
CA ILE A 102 2.66 -0.89 21.76
C ILE A 102 1.92 -0.82 23.10
N PRO A 103 1.90 0.34 23.79
CA PRO A 103 1.08 0.54 24.96
C PRO A 103 -0.41 0.63 24.60
N LEU A 104 -1.26 0.12 25.47
CA LEU A 104 -2.72 0.24 25.41
C LEU A 104 -3.24 1.05 26.61
N ILE A 105 -3.77 2.25 26.35
CA ILE A 105 -4.34 3.15 27.34
C ILE A 105 -5.76 2.76 27.70
N SER A 106 -6.04 2.76 28.99
CA SER A 106 -7.37 2.59 29.56
C SER A 106 -8.04 3.95 29.81
N ASP A 107 -9.19 4.20 29.18
CA ASP A 107 -10.02 5.42 29.36
C ASP A 107 -11.43 5.12 29.92
N PRO A 108 -11.57 4.50 31.11
CA PRO A 108 -12.86 4.11 31.66
C PRO A 108 -13.75 5.29 32.08
N LYS A 109 -13.18 6.50 32.13
CA LYS A 109 -13.91 7.75 32.39
C LYS A 109 -14.41 8.43 31.11
N HIS A 110 -14.04 7.89 29.95
CA HIS A 110 -14.36 8.42 28.62
C HIS A 110 -13.84 9.84 28.35
N THR A 111 -13.00 10.36 29.24
CA THR A 111 -12.51 11.74 29.19
C THR A 111 -11.60 11.96 27.99
N ILE A 112 -10.75 10.98 27.68
CA ILE A 112 -9.80 11.10 26.57
C ILE A 112 -10.54 10.94 25.24
N ALA A 113 -11.43 9.95 25.13
CA ALA A 113 -12.29 9.77 23.96
C ALA A 113 -13.18 10.99 23.69
N GLN A 114 -13.69 11.64 24.75
CA GLN A 114 -14.46 12.88 24.65
C GLN A 114 -13.60 14.06 24.20
N ASP A 115 -12.42 14.27 24.80
CA ASP A 115 -11.49 15.34 24.42
C ASP A 115 -11.01 15.22 22.97
N TYR A 116 -10.82 14.00 22.49
CA TYR A 116 -10.47 13.72 21.10
C TYR A 116 -11.68 13.70 20.15
N GLY A 117 -12.91 13.85 20.65
CA GLY A 117 -14.12 13.98 19.84
C GLY A 117 -14.62 12.68 19.19
N VAL A 118 -14.17 11.53 19.71
CA VAL A 118 -14.41 10.18 19.15
C VAL A 118 -15.36 9.34 19.99
N LEU A 119 -15.78 9.81 21.16
CA LEU A 119 -16.78 9.14 21.99
C LEU A 119 -18.14 9.07 21.27
N LYS A 120 -18.63 7.85 21.07
CA LYS A 120 -20.01 7.52 20.69
C LYS A 120 -20.87 7.46 21.97
N ALA A 121 -21.36 8.62 22.39
CA ALA A 121 -21.94 8.84 23.71
C ALA A 121 -23.18 7.98 24.02
N ASP A 122 -23.95 7.59 23.00
CA ASP A 122 -25.14 6.75 23.12
C ASP A 122 -24.80 5.27 23.41
N GLU A 123 -23.60 4.81 23.08
CA GLU A 123 -23.14 3.44 23.34
C GLU A 123 -22.01 3.37 24.38
N GLY A 124 -21.42 4.51 24.78
CA GLY A 124 -20.33 4.54 25.75
C GLY A 124 -19.01 3.96 25.22
N ILE A 125 -18.84 3.90 23.89
CA ILE A 125 -17.64 3.39 23.21
C ILE A 125 -17.00 4.48 22.35
N SER A 126 -15.80 4.27 21.84
CA SER A 126 -15.20 5.18 20.84
C SER A 126 -15.40 4.71 19.40
N PHE A 127 -15.58 5.65 18.48
CA PHE A 127 -15.33 5.41 17.05
C PHE A 127 -13.86 5.05 16.80
N ARG A 128 -13.55 4.56 15.59
CA ARG A 128 -12.18 4.24 15.16
C ARG A 128 -11.41 5.50 14.78
N GLY A 129 -11.12 6.34 15.78
CA GLY A 129 -10.35 7.57 15.62
C GLY A 129 -8.84 7.33 15.64
N LEU A 130 -8.09 7.97 14.75
CA LEU A 130 -6.63 7.95 14.70
C LEU A 130 -6.13 9.38 14.53
N PHE A 131 -5.08 9.70 15.26
CA PHE A 131 -4.50 11.03 15.35
C PHE A 131 -3.00 10.93 15.14
N ILE A 132 -2.44 11.75 14.24
CA ILE A 132 -0.99 11.91 14.09
C ILE A 132 -0.59 13.23 14.73
N ILE A 133 0.24 13.16 15.75
CA ILE A 133 0.75 14.28 16.54
C ILE A 133 2.25 14.39 16.27
N ASP A 134 2.74 15.59 15.99
CA ASP A 134 4.16 15.80 15.70
C ASP A 134 5.04 15.87 16.97
N ASP A 135 6.34 16.03 16.76
CA ASP A 135 7.36 16.13 17.81
C ASP A 135 7.20 17.34 18.74
N LYS A 136 6.41 18.33 18.34
CA LYS A 136 6.07 19.55 19.11
C LYS A 136 4.72 19.40 19.84
N GLY A 137 4.06 18.26 19.70
CA GLY A 137 2.75 18.01 20.28
C GLY A 137 1.60 18.67 19.51
N ILE A 138 1.81 19.05 18.25
CA ILE A 138 0.78 19.64 17.38
C ILE A 138 0.06 18.53 16.62
N LEU A 139 -1.26 18.57 16.61
CA LEU A 139 -2.09 17.63 15.88
C LEU A 139 -2.03 17.92 14.37
N ARG A 140 -1.57 16.96 13.58
CA ARG A 140 -1.34 17.11 12.13
C ARG A 140 -2.42 16.45 11.28
N GLN A 141 -3.02 15.37 11.77
CA GLN A 141 -3.94 14.56 10.99
C GLN A 141 -4.97 13.85 11.89
N ILE A 142 -6.20 13.71 11.37
CA ILE A 142 -7.31 13.01 12.02
C ILE A 142 -7.95 12.07 10.98
N THR A 143 -8.04 10.78 11.29
CA THR A 143 -8.87 9.80 10.57
C THR A 143 -9.92 9.26 11.52
N ILE A 144 -11.20 9.28 11.14
CA ILE A 144 -12.28 8.66 11.92
C ILE A 144 -13.06 7.74 11.00
N ASN A 145 -13.00 6.45 11.29
CA ASN A 145 -13.84 5.46 10.64
C ASN A 145 -15.06 5.13 11.51
N ASP A 146 -16.16 4.79 10.85
CA ASP A 146 -17.28 4.12 11.51
C ASP A 146 -16.86 2.69 11.95
N LEU A 147 -17.66 2.08 12.82
CA LEU A 147 -17.37 0.82 13.50
C LEU A 147 -17.04 -0.37 12.57
N PRO A 148 -17.69 -0.59 11.41
CA PRO A 148 -17.49 -1.81 10.63
C PRO A 148 -16.23 -1.80 9.75
N VAL A 149 -15.53 -0.66 9.60
CA VAL A 149 -14.41 -0.52 8.65
C VAL A 149 -13.10 -0.24 9.35
N GLY A 150 -12.16 -1.20 9.30
CA GLY A 150 -10.81 -1.04 9.83
C GLY A 150 -9.95 -0.03 9.06
N ARG A 151 -8.90 0.48 9.70
CA ARG A 151 -7.93 1.44 9.16
C ARG A 151 -6.75 0.75 8.46
N SER A 152 -6.00 1.53 7.70
CA SER A 152 -4.77 1.09 7.04
C SER A 152 -3.52 1.57 7.79
N VAL A 153 -2.70 0.61 8.23
CA VAL A 153 -1.40 0.91 8.87
C VAL A 153 -0.41 1.50 7.86
N ASP A 154 -0.45 1.04 6.61
CA ASP A 154 0.42 1.55 5.54
C ASP A 154 0.13 3.01 5.19
N GLU A 155 -1.15 3.39 5.18
CA GLU A 155 -1.51 4.81 4.99
C GLU A 155 -1.07 5.66 6.17
N THR A 156 -1.18 5.13 7.39
CA THR A 156 -0.69 5.84 8.59
C THR A 156 0.82 6.05 8.53
N LEU A 157 1.58 5.02 8.14
CA LEU A 157 3.03 5.11 7.97
C LEU A 157 3.41 6.12 6.87
N ARG A 158 2.71 6.09 5.73
CA ARG A 158 2.90 7.04 4.63
C ARG A 158 2.67 8.48 5.08
N LEU A 159 1.62 8.74 5.87
CA LEU A 159 1.32 10.06 6.40
C LEU A 159 2.39 10.55 7.38
N VAL A 160 2.87 9.69 8.30
CA VAL A 160 3.98 10.05 9.21
C VAL A 160 5.23 10.43 8.41
N GLN A 161 5.59 9.63 7.40
CA GLN A 161 6.73 9.91 6.52
C GLN A 161 6.55 11.23 5.75
N ALA A 162 5.33 11.50 5.26
CA ALA A 162 5.03 12.73 4.54
C ALA A 162 5.19 13.97 5.44
N PHE A 163 4.61 13.96 6.65
CA PHE A 163 4.75 15.09 7.58
C PHE A 163 6.20 15.33 7.96
N GLN A 164 6.96 14.27 8.28
CA GLN A 164 8.39 14.40 8.59
C GLN A 164 9.20 14.94 7.40
N PHE A 165 8.86 14.55 6.18
CA PHE A 165 9.48 15.10 4.97
C PHE A 165 9.20 16.61 4.88
N THR A 166 7.93 17.02 5.00
CA THR A 166 7.57 18.45 4.92
C THR A 166 8.20 19.29 6.03
N ASP A 167 8.28 18.76 7.26
CA ASP A 167 8.89 19.45 8.40
C ASP A 167 10.41 19.64 8.21
N LYS A 168 11.07 18.68 7.55
CA LYS A 168 12.52 18.72 7.30
C LYS A 168 12.90 19.57 6.09
N HIS A 169 12.12 19.49 5.00
CA HIS A 169 12.51 20.05 3.71
C HIS A 169 11.77 21.35 3.35
N GLY A 170 10.63 21.65 3.97
CA GLY A 170 9.81 22.83 3.64
C GLY A 170 9.12 22.74 2.26
N GLU A 171 9.17 21.58 1.63
CA GLU A 171 8.41 21.26 0.41
C GLU A 171 7.07 20.60 0.78
N VAL A 172 6.14 20.53 -0.17
CA VAL A 172 4.83 19.88 0.03
C VAL A 172 4.73 18.57 -0.75
N CYS A 173 4.04 17.61 -0.15
CA CYS A 173 3.82 16.28 -0.69
C CYS A 173 2.53 16.24 -1.53
N PRO A 174 2.58 15.84 -2.82
CA PRO A 174 1.39 15.65 -3.66
C PRO A 174 0.46 14.52 -3.20
N ALA A 175 -0.69 14.40 -3.86
CA ALA A 175 -1.61 13.29 -3.65
C ALA A 175 -0.93 11.94 -3.89
N GLY A 176 -1.12 10.99 -2.97
CA GLY A 176 -0.54 9.65 -3.06
C GLY A 176 0.99 9.60 -2.88
N TRP A 177 1.64 10.70 -2.46
CA TRP A 177 3.09 10.76 -2.27
C TRP A 177 3.60 9.62 -1.38
N LYS A 178 4.72 9.00 -1.80
CA LYS A 178 5.49 8.01 -1.05
C LYS A 178 6.97 8.44 -1.03
N PRO A 179 7.79 7.92 -0.09
CA PRO A 179 9.22 8.20 -0.08
C PRO A 179 9.86 7.95 -1.46
N GLY A 180 10.59 8.95 -1.96
CA GLY A 180 11.22 8.92 -3.28
C GLY A 180 10.37 9.51 -4.42
N SER A 181 9.08 9.79 -4.18
CA SER A 181 8.24 10.51 -5.15
C SER A 181 8.57 12.00 -5.22
N ASP A 182 8.27 12.61 -6.37
CA ASP A 182 8.43 14.04 -6.58
C ASP A 182 7.57 14.89 -5.63
N THR A 183 8.10 16.06 -5.28
CA THR A 183 7.54 17.02 -4.34
C THR A 183 7.38 18.39 -4.99
N ILE A 184 6.66 19.30 -4.33
CA ILE A 184 6.39 20.65 -4.84
C ILE A 184 6.99 21.67 -3.88
N LYS A 185 7.80 22.59 -4.40
CA LYS A 185 8.20 23.78 -3.64
C LYS A 185 7.00 24.74 -3.56
N PRO A 186 6.56 25.18 -2.37
CA PRO A 186 5.35 25.99 -2.19
C PRO A 186 5.60 27.46 -2.58
N ASP A 187 5.94 27.68 -3.85
CA ASP A 187 6.14 28.98 -4.48
C ASP A 187 5.59 28.92 -5.91
N VAL A 188 4.96 30.00 -6.36
CA VAL A 188 4.23 30.05 -7.65
C VAL A 188 5.15 29.80 -8.86
N GLN A 189 6.40 30.25 -8.80
CA GLN A 189 7.33 30.05 -9.91
C GLN A 189 8.03 28.70 -9.80
N LYS A 190 8.47 28.32 -8.60
CA LYS A 190 9.20 27.06 -8.39
C LYS A 190 8.31 25.83 -8.55
N SER A 191 7.01 25.93 -8.27
CA SER A 191 6.09 24.79 -8.43
C SER A 191 5.92 24.34 -9.89
N LYS A 192 6.19 25.23 -10.86
CA LYS A 192 6.12 24.91 -12.30
C LYS A 192 7.08 23.79 -12.72
N GLU A 193 8.20 23.62 -12.00
CA GLU A 193 9.16 22.53 -12.23
C GLU A 193 8.45 21.17 -12.08
N TYR A 194 7.71 20.99 -10.99
CA TYR A 194 6.94 19.78 -10.72
C TYR A 194 5.86 19.55 -11.79
N PHE A 195 5.02 20.56 -12.06
CA PHE A 195 3.92 20.40 -13.02
C PHE A 195 4.38 20.13 -14.45
N SER A 196 5.52 20.69 -14.85
CA SER A 196 6.11 20.41 -16.17
C SER A 196 6.60 18.97 -16.25
N LYS A 197 7.24 18.46 -15.20
CA LYS A 197 7.70 17.06 -15.13
C LYS A 197 6.54 16.08 -15.17
N GLN A 198 5.46 16.33 -14.42
CA GLN A 198 4.26 15.48 -14.43
C GLN A 198 3.57 15.43 -15.80
N LYS A 199 3.49 16.57 -16.50
CA LYS A 199 2.95 16.60 -17.87
C LYS A 199 3.79 15.75 -18.82
N LEU A 200 5.12 15.82 -18.72
CA LEU A 200 5.99 14.96 -19.52
C LEU A 200 5.75 13.49 -19.19
N GLN A 201 5.66 13.12 -17.92
CA GLN A 201 5.44 11.73 -17.54
C GLN A 201 4.14 11.15 -18.10
N LEU A 202 3.04 11.90 -18.04
CA LEU A 202 1.77 11.50 -18.65
C LEU A 202 1.88 11.29 -20.17
N LEU A 203 2.54 12.21 -20.87
CA LEU A 203 2.76 12.07 -22.33
C LEU A 203 3.63 10.86 -22.68
N TRP A 204 4.60 10.51 -21.82
CA TRP A 204 5.42 9.32 -22.01
C TRP A 204 4.61 8.04 -21.79
N GLU A 205 3.81 7.97 -20.72
CA GLU A 205 2.92 6.83 -20.44
C GLU A 205 1.91 6.61 -21.56
N GLU A 206 1.26 7.68 -22.06
CA GLU A 206 0.39 7.62 -23.24
C GLU A 206 1.14 7.10 -24.48
N SER A 207 2.39 7.52 -24.67
CA SER A 207 3.19 7.06 -25.81
C SER A 207 3.58 5.57 -25.72
N GLU A 208 3.79 5.03 -24.52
CA GLU A 208 4.09 3.62 -24.31
C GLU A 208 2.86 2.74 -24.58
N ILE A 209 1.67 3.19 -24.14
CA ILE A 209 0.41 2.50 -24.46
C ILE A 209 0.22 2.41 -25.98
N LEU A 210 0.40 3.52 -26.69
CA LEU A 210 0.29 3.55 -28.16
C LEU A 210 1.33 2.66 -28.84
N ARG A 211 2.55 2.56 -28.29
CA ARG A 211 3.58 1.64 -28.80
C ARG A 211 3.18 0.18 -28.61
N GLU A 212 2.59 -0.15 -27.47
CA GLU A 212 2.14 -1.51 -27.17
C GLU A 212 0.95 -1.92 -28.04
N GLU A 213 0.00 -1.01 -28.27
CA GLU A 213 -1.11 -1.20 -29.21
C GLU A 213 -0.64 -1.37 -30.66
N LEU A 214 0.31 -0.53 -31.10
CA LEU A 214 0.88 -0.64 -32.45
C LEU A 214 1.57 -2.00 -32.66
N LYS A 215 2.29 -2.47 -31.64
CA LYS A 215 2.95 -3.79 -31.67
C LYS A 215 1.93 -4.92 -31.77
N LEU A 216 0.83 -4.84 -31.02
CA LEU A 216 -0.25 -5.82 -31.09
C LEU A 216 -0.88 -5.89 -32.49
N LEU A 217 -1.13 -4.73 -33.11
CA LEU A 217 -1.66 -4.65 -34.48
C LEU A 217 -0.69 -5.22 -35.51
N GLN A 218 0.61 -4.96 -35.36
CA GLN A 218 1.64 -5.52 -36.23
C GLN A 218 1.73 -7.05 -36.11
N ASP A 219 1.61 -7.58 -34.89
CA ASP A 219 1.58 -9.02 -34.65
C ASP A 219 0.33 -9.66 -35.27
N GLN A 220 -0.85 -9.04 -35.11
CA GLN A 220 -2.10 -9.51 -35.74
C GLN A 220 -2.01 -9.51 -37.28
N LEU A 221 -1.46 -8.45 -37.88
CA LEU A 221 -1.24 -8.38 -39.33
C LEU A 221 -0.28 -9.45 -39.82
N SER A 222 0.77 -9.74 -39.04
CA SER A 222 1.76 -10.77 -39.37
C SER A 222 1.12 -12.16 -39.34
N GLN A 223 0.33 -12.47 -38.31
CA GLN A 223 -0.43 -13.71 -38.21
C GLN A 223 -1.46 -13.85 -39.35
N HIS A 224 -2.19 -12.78 -39.67
CA HIS A 224 -3.16 -12.81 -40.77
C HIS A 224 -2.47 -13.03 -42.12
N ARG A 225 -1.31 -12.40 -42.35
CA ARG A 225 -0.49 -12.61 -43.55
C ARG A 225 -0.02 -14.06 -43.67
N GLU A 226 0.43 -14.68 -42.58
CA GLU A 226 0.80 -16.11 -42.57
C GLU A 226 -0.40 -17.01 -42.89
N LEU A 227 -1.57 -16.69 -42.35
CA LEU A 227 -2.80 -17.46 -42.57
C LEU A 227 -3.26 -17.39 -44.03
N LEU A 228 -3.21 -16.20 -44.64
CA LEU A 228 -3.49 -16.01 -46.07
C LEU A 228 -2.48 -16.77 -46.95
N LEU A 229 -1.19 -16.73 -46.60
CA LEU A 229 -0.17 -17.51 -47.31
C LEU A 229 -0.47 -19.01 -47.24
N LYS A 230 -0.86 -19.51 -46.06
CA LYS A 230 -1.25 -20.92 -45.87
C LYS A 230 -2.47 -21.29 -46.72
N GLN A 231 -3.53 -20.49 -46.69
CA GLN A 231 -4.73 -20.71 -47.51
C GLN A 231 -4.42 -20.70 -49.02
N MET A 232 -3.55 -19.80 -49.49
CA MET A 232 -3.12 -19.77 -50.88
C MET A 232 -2.31 -21.02 -51.27
N THR A 233 -1.44 -21.52 -50.39
CA THR A 233 -0.70 -22.76 -50.64
C THR A 233 -1.62 -23.98 -50.66
N GLU A 234 -2.58 -24.08 -49.74
CA GLU A 234 -3.57 -25.16 -49.70
C GLU A 234 -4.50 -25.11 -50.93
N GLY A 235 -4.95 -23.92 -51.34
CA GLY A 235 -5.74 -23.72 -52.55
C GLY A 235 -4.99 -24.13 -53.83
N ARG A 236 -3.69 -23.78 -53.93
CA ARG A 236 -2.83 -24.24 -55.04
C ARG A 236 -2.65 -25.76 -55.04
N GLN A 237 -2.49 -26.38 -53.88
CA GLN A 237 -2.44 -27.84 -53.76
C GLN A 237 -3.76 -28.48 -54.20
N ALA A 238 -4.91 -27.95 -53.74
CA ALA A 238 -6.24 -28.44 -54.13
C ALA A 238 -6.49 -28.32 -55.65
N GLN A 239 -6.11 -27.20 -56.27
CA GLN A 239 -6.18 -27.04 -57.73
C GLN A 239 -5.24 -27.99 -58.47
N ALA A 240 -4.00 -28.18 -57.99
CA ALA A 240 -3.08 -29.14 -58.59
C ALA A 240 -3.58 -30.59 -58.47
N HIS A 241 -4.21 -30.93 -57.34
CA HIS A 241 -4.88 -32.21 -57.13
C HIS A 241 -6.07 -32.39 -58.09
N SER A 242 -6.95 -31.40 -58.21
CA SER A 242 -8.08 -31.40 -59.13
C SER A 242 -7.64 -31.53 -60.60
N TRP A 243 -6.58 -30.80 -61.00
CA TRP A 243 -6.01 -30.85 -62.35
C TRP A 243 -5.36 -32.19 -62.68
N LYS A 244 -4.71 -32.85 -61.72
CA LYS A 244 -4.19 -34.22 -61.87
C LYS A 244 -5.31 -35.24 -62.04
N ILE A 245 -6.41 -35.08 -61.29
CA ILE A 245 -7.62 -35.94 -61.41
C ILE A 245 -8.28 -35.76 -62.78
N SER A 246 -8.45 -34.52 -63.27
CA SER A 246 -9.11 -34.24 -64.56
C SER A 246 -8.29 -34.70 -65.79
N ARG A 247 -6.99 -34.95 -65.62
CA ARG A 247 -6.10 -35.43 -66.70
C ARG A 247 -5.78 -36.94 -66.61
N GLY A 248 -6.37 -37.67 -65.66
CA GLY A 248 -6.13 -39.11 -65.50
C GLY A 248 -4.68 -39.49 -65.18
N ILE A 249 -3.91 -38.57 -64.57
CA ILE A 249 -2.50 -38.83 -64.22
C ILE A 249 -2.50 -39.62 -62.90
N PRO A 250 -1.98 -40.86 -62.87
CA PRO A 250 -2.01 -41.68 -61.66
C PRO A 250 -1.17 -41.06 -60.54
N PHE A 251 -1.66 -41.17 -59.30
CA PHE A 251 -0.93 -40.77 -58.11
C PHE A 251 0.33 -41.64 -57.93
N LEU A 252 1.47 -41.12 -58.34
CA LEU A 252 2.76 -41.66 -57.94
C LEU A 252 3.03 -41.27 -56.49
N THR A 253 2.95 -42.24 -55.57
CA THR A 253 3.41 -42.09 -54.20
C THR A 253 4.95 -42.04 -54.19
N CYS A 254 5.53 -40.83 -54.14
CA CYS A 254 6.95 -40.69 -53.82
C CYS A 254 7.13 -40.75 -52.30
N SER A 255 7.83 -41.79 -51.85
CA SER A 255 8.40 -41.90 -50.50
C SER A 255 9.46 -40.80 -50.28
N PRO A 256 9.56 -40.14 -49.11
CA PRO A 256 10.47 -39.03 -48.91
C PRO A 256 11.91 -39.54 -48.75
N ALA A 257 12.72 -39.43 -49.80
CA ALA A 257 14.16 -39.66 -49.73
C ALA A 257 14.93 -38.35 -49.98
N ALA A 258 15.65 -37.93 -48.94
CA ALA A 258 16.92 -37.21 -48.95
C ALA A 258 17.08 -35.98 -49.87
N PHE A 259 17.02 -34.79 -49.26
CA PHE A 259 17.90 -33.69 -49.65
C PHE A 259 18.58 -33.15 -48.39
N SER A 260 19.76 -33.70 -48.10
CA SER A 260 20.70 -33.15 -47.13
C SER A 260 21.64 -32.19 -47.86
N SER A 261 21.52 -30.89 -47.57
CA SER A 261 22.54 -29.91 -47.92
C SER A 261 22.81 -29.03 -46.70
N ARG A 262 23.95 -29.30 -46.05
CA ARG A 262 24.56 -28.46 -45.02
C ARG A 262 24.85 -27.06 -45.59
N PRO A 263 24.87 -26.03 -44.72
CA PRO A 263 26.03 -25.15 -44.68
C PRO A 263 26.73 -25.22 -43.31
N ARG A 264 28.06 -25.28 -43.35
CA ARG A 264 28.96 -25.10 -42.20
C ARG A 264 28.72 -23.72 -41.58
N ALA A 265 28.46 -23.66 -40.27
CA ALA A 265 28.68 -22.46 -39.46
C ALA A 265 29.73 -22.77 -38.39
N LEU A 266 30.80 -21.97 -38.43
CA LEU A 266 31.98 -22.02 -37.58
C LEU A 266 31.61 -21.62 -36.15
N TYR A 267 32.00 -22.45 -35.17
CA TYR A 267 32.09 -22.08 -33.76
C TYR A 267 33.38 -21.27 -33.54
N PHE A 268 33.26 -20.02 -33.11
CA PHE A 268 34.34 -19.30 -32.43
C PHE A 268 33.90 -18.98 -30.99
N LYS A 269 34.61 -19.58 -30.03
CA LYS A 269 34.57 -19.26 -28.60
C LYS A 269 35.28 -17.93 -28.37
N ALA A 270 34.61 -16.99 -27.71
CA ALA A 270 35.26 -15.82 -27.11
C ALA A 270 35.78 -16.17 -25.69
N PRO A 271 36.96 -15.65 -25.26
CA PRO A 271 37.49 -15.87 -23.93
C PRO A 271 36.94 -14.87 -22.90
N ARG A 272 36.90 -15.33 -21.64
CA ARG A 272 36.59 -14.53 -20.45
C ARG A 272 37.76 -13.59 -20.14
N CYS A 273 37.44 -12.33 -19.86
CA CYS A 273 38.35 -11.40 -19.19
C CYS A 273 38.47 -11.75 -17.71
N SER A 274 39.71 -11.68 -17.24
CA SER A 274 40.16 -11.44 -15.86
C SER A 274 39.67 -10.10 -15.34
#